data_AF-A0A2E7IMQ0-F1
#
_entry.id   AF-A0A2E7IMQ0-F1
#
_cell.length_a   1.000
_cell.length_b   1.000
_cell.length_c   1.000
_cell.angle_alpha   90.00
_cell.angle_beta   90.00
_cell.angle_gamma   90.00
#
_symmetry.space_group_name_H-M   'P 1'
#
loop_
_entity.id
_entity.type
_entity.pdbx_description
1 polymer ?
#
loop_
_entity_poly.entity_id
_entity_poly.type
_entity_poly.pdbx_seq_one_letter_code
_entity_poly.pdbx_strand_id
1 'polypeptide(L)'
;MGLAIKLQQAGHSDFHIFEKATDVGGVWRDNVYPGAACDVPSHLYSFSFEPNPHWSRSFGGQAEIHDYLQHCADKHRLWEKIRFNAEIEALVFDENASLWTLHIAGGDRVRARAVVLAVGALNIPAYPGIAGLDKFEGKVMHTAEWDADYDLNGKRVGVIGTGASAIQVVPSIQPEVGELKLFQRTAPWVMPKHDGWISPRWRKRYERFPLLQKLHRTIQYWMFESVAPVMIKNNWMTRIAERLGHRYIRRMIKDPLLREKITPSYALGCKRVLLSDDYYPALTKANVDVVTEGIACIDEQGVVGRDGSRTELDVLILATGFKVPVAGAPFRIEGPGGRVLDDDWRGGSEAYLGMSVSGYPNLLYIMGPNTGPGNISVIFYIESQLRYILGYLAHLRKRNIATLDLKEQAQREFNKTIQEKMQRTTWTSGCDSWYLTEDGKNTTLWPGYSWQYRMQSRDFDVSVYNSRRLKPASVMELSENISSESGQVLSS
;
A
#
# COMPACT_ATOMS: atom_id res chain seq x y z
N MET A 1 12.75 4.63 -1.24
CA MET A 1 13.76 3.96 -2.11
C MET A 1 13.72 4.42 -3.56
N GLY A 2 12.65 4.15 -4.33
CA GLY A 2 12.62 4.52 -5.76
C GLY A 2 12.91 6.00 -6.06
N LEU A 3 12.37 6.92 -5.25
CA LEU A 3 12.68 8.35 -5.37
C LEU A 3 14.17 8.65 -5.15
N ALA A 4 14.79 8.05 -4.13
CA ALA A 4 16.21 8.25 -3.82
C ALA A 4 17.12 7.81 -4.97
N ILE A 5 16.84 6.64 -5.56
CA ILE A 5 17.56 6.16 -6.76
C ILE A 5 17.42 7.17 -7.89
N LYS A 6 16.20 7.71 -8.10
CA LYS A 6 15.96 8.73 -9.13
C LYS A 6 16.61 10.07 -8.85
N LEU A 7 16.69 10.49 -7.59
CA LEU A 7 17.42 11.68 -7.18
C LEU A 7 18.92 11.52 -7.46
N GLN A 8 19.53 10.39 -7.07
CA GLN A 8 20.94 10.08 -7.38
C GLN A 8 21.20 10.06 -8.89
N GLN A 9 20.32 9.40 -9.67
CA GLN A 9 20.41 9.38 -11.14
C GLN A 9 20.30 10.78 -11.77
N ALA A 10 19.59 11.71 -11.12
CA ALA A 10 19.48 13.11 -11.54
C ALA A 10 20.63 13.99 -11.01
N GLY A 11 21.62 13.41 -10.31
CA GLY A 11 22.76 14.14 -9.74
C GLY A 11 22.45 14.85 -8.41
N HIS A 12 21.35 14.50 -7.75
CA HIS A 12 21.02 15.01 -6.42
C HIS A 12 21.49 14.03 -5.34
N SER A 13 22.38 14.49 -4.46
CA SER A 13 22.94 13.70 -3.34
C SER A 13 22.52 14.22 -1.96
N ASP A 14 21.99 15.45 -1.91
CA ASP A 14 21.57 16.15 -0.69
C ASP A 14 20.11 15.79 -0.36
N PHE A 15 19.93 14.62 0.22
CA PHE A 15 18.67 14.14 0.76
C PHE A 15 18.92 13.04 1.79
N HIS A 16 17.98 12.89 2.72
CA HIS A 16 17.95 11.80 3.69
C HIS A 16 16.59 11.10 3.67
N ILE A 17 16.58 9.82 4.02
CA ILE A 17 15.39 9.01 4.23
C ILE A 17 15.29 8.70 5.72
N PHE A 18 14.09 8.80 6.28
CA PHE A 18 13.81 8.42 7.66
C PHE A 18 12.88 7.20 7.65
N GLU A 19 13.24 6.16 8.39
CA GLU A 19 12.49 4.92 8.53
C GLU A 19 12.41 4.57 10.02
N LYS A 20 11.19 4.27 10.50
CA LYS A 20 10.96 3.93 11.90
C LYS A 20 11.50 2.55 12.26
N ALA A 21 11.53 1.64 11.30
CA ALA A 21 12.04 0.29 11.49
C ALA A 21 13.58 0.24 11.41
N THR A 22 14.11 -0.97 11.56
CA THR A 22 15.55 -1.29 11.52
C THR A 22 16.07 -1.67 10.14
N ASP A 23 15.19 -1.87 9.16
CA ASP A 23 15.54 -2.33 7.82
C ASP A 23 14.64 -1.68 6.74
N VAL A 24 15.05 -1.74 5.48
CA VAL A 24 14.21 -1.34 4.33
C VAL A 24 13.09 -2.35 4.09
N GLY A 25 12.15 -2.04 3.20
CA GLY A 25 11.15 -3.01 2.72
C GLY A 25 9.69 -2.60 2.97
N GLY A 26 9.43 -1.83 4.02
CA GLY A 26 8.09 -1.41 4.40
C GLY A 26 7.17 -2.62 4.58
N VAL A 27 6.05 -2.68 3.86
CA VAL A 27 5.10 -3.79 3.95
C VAL A 27 5.74 -5.16 3.69
N TRP A 28 6.79 -5.25 2.88
CA TRP A 28 7.48 -6.50 2.59
C TRP A 28 8.49 -6.89 3.68
N ARG A 29 8.87 -5.98 4.57
CA ARG A 29 9.62 -6.30 5.78
C ARG A 29 8.66 -6.72 6.89
N ASP A 30 7.53 -6.03 7.02
CA ASP A 30 6.62 -6.18 8.16
C ASP A 30 5.70 -7.42 8.04
N ASN A 31 5.23 -7.76 6.84
CA ASN A 31 4.21 -8.80 6.64
C ASN A 31 4.81 -10.18 6.37
N VAL A 32 5.37 -10.82 7.39
CA VAL A 32 6.08 -12.11 7.29
C VAL A 32 5.21 -13.36 7.50
N TYR A 33 3.88 -13.21 7.51
CA TYR A 33 2.97 -14.34 7.71
C TYR A 33 3.08 -15.39 6.57
N PRO A 34 2.83 -16.68 6.86
CA PRO A 34 2.89 -17.75 5.86
C PRO A 34 2.03 -17.46 4.63
N GLY A 35 2.62 -17.61 3.45
CA GLY A 35 1.94 -17.37 2.17
C GLY A 35 1.87 -15.93 1.70
N ALA A 36 2.41 -14.97 2.47
CA ALA A 36 2.49 -13.57 2.07
C ALA A 36 3.14 -13.45 0.68
N ALA A 37 2.39 -12.92 -0.29
CA ALA A 37 2.84 -12.81 -1.68
C ALA A 37 2.17 -11.67 -2.43
N CYS A 38 2.81 -11.21 -3.50
CA CYS A 38 2.22 -10.19 -4.36
C CYS A 38 1.07 -10.77 -5.20
N ASP A 39 0.07 -9.94 -5.48
CA ASP A 39 -1.02 -10.23 -6.42
C ASP A 39 -0.78 -9.62 -7.81
N VAL A 40 0.42 -9.05 -8.03
CA VAL A 40 0.88 -8.51 -9.30
C VAL A 40 2.06 -9.36 -9.79
N PRO A 41 2.19 -9.61 -11.10
CA PRO A 41 3.32 -10.37 -11.62
C PRO A 41 4.67 -9.75 -11.24
N SER A 42 5.63 -10.55 -10.82
CA SER A 42 6.92 -10.09 -10.24
C SER A 42 7.67 -9.15 -11.16
N HIS A 43 7.65 -9.43 -12.47
CA HIS A 43 8.27 -8.61 -13.50
C HIS A 43 7.61 -7.23 -13.67
N LEU A 44 6.35 -7.06 -13.26
CA LEU A 44 5.62 -5.80 -13.25
C LEU A 44 5.68 -5.12 -11.86
N TYR A 45 5.91 -5.89 -10.81
CA TYR A 45 6.09 -5.45 -9.42
C TYR A 45 7.58 -5.26 -9.05
N SER A 46 8.36 -4.71 -9.98
CA SER A 46 9.73 -4.23 -9.77
C SER A 46 9.87 -2.84 -10.37
N PHE A 47 10.91 -2.10 -9.99
CA PHE A 47 11.22 -0.82 -10.62
C PHE A 47 11.60 -1.06 -12.09
N SER A 48 11.02 -0.29 -13.01
CA SER A 48 11.30 -0.37 -14.44
C SER A 48 12.73 0.05 -14.80
N PHE A 49 13.37 0.79 -13.90
CA PHE A 49 14.78 1.19 -13.98
C PHE A 49 15.72 0.28 -13.18
N GLU A 50 15.18 -0.75 -12.49
CA GLU A 50 15.95 -1.79 -11.80
C GLU A 50 15.23 -3.13 -11.94
N PRO A 51 15.15 -3.69 -13.17
CA PRO A 51 14.45 -4.95 -13.40
C PRO A 51 15.22 -6.14 -12.80
N ASN A 52 14.50 -7.09 -12.20
CA ASN A 52 15.10 -8.30 -11.64
C ASN A 52 14.84 -9.52 -12.54
N PRO A 53 15.85 -10.07 -13.25
CA PRO A 53 15.68 -11.26 -14.11
C PRO A 53 15.61 -12.58 -13.35
N HIS A 54 15.87 -12.57 -12.03
CA HIS A 54 16.02 -13.77 -11.21
C HIS A 54 14.75 -14.20 -10.47
N TRP A 55 13.64 -13.47 -10.61
CA TRP A 55 12.33 -13.85 -10.06
C TRP A 55 12.03 -15.32 -10.29
N SER A 56 11.87 -16.06 -9.22
CA SER A 56 11.67 -17.51 -9.19
C SER A 56 10.22 -17.89 -9.50
N ARG A 57 9.26 -17.01 -9.25
CA ARG A 57 7.83 -17.23 -9.50
C ARG A 57 7.19 -16.08 -10.28
N SER A 58 6.09 -16.39 -10.97
CA SER A 58 5.26 -15.42 -11.67
C SER A 58 4.74 -14.34 -10.73
N PHE A 59 4.42 -14.72 -9.49
CA PHE A 59 4.08 -13.80 -8.40
C PHE A 59 5.01 -14.05 -7.20
N GLY A 60 5.89 -13.10 -6.93
CA GLY A 60 6.91 -13.21 -5.88
C GLY A 60 6.29 -13.30 -4.49
N GLY A 61 6.87 -14.17 -3.66
CA GLY A 61 6.59 -14.22 -2.23
C GLY A 61 7.22 -13.03 -1.50
N GLN A 62 6.81 -12.80 -0.25
CA GLN A 62 7.28 -11.68 0.55
C GLN A 62 8.82 -11.65 0.67
N ALA A 63 9.45 -12.77 1.04
CA ALA A 63 10.91 -12.84 1.20
C ALA A 63 11.66 -12.43 -0.07
N GLU A 64 11.24 -12.94 -1.24
CA GLU A 64 11.90 -12.64 -2.51
C GLU A 64 11.76 -11.15 -2.90
N ILE A 65 10.64 -10.52 -2.56
CA ILE A 65 10.43 -9.10 -2.80
C ILE A 65 11.24 -8.26 -1.80
N HIS A 66 11.34 -8.71 -0.55
CA HIS A 66 12.18 -8.07 0.46
C HIS A 66 13.66 -8.10 0.04
N ASP A 67 14.16 -9.26 -0.39
CA ASP A 67 15.52 -9.44 -0.92
C ASP A 67 15.78 -8.51 -2.11
N TYR A 68 14.81 -8.37 -3.02
CA TYR A 68 14.92 -7.43 -4.15
C TYR A 68 15.04 -5.98 -3.69
N LEU A 69 14.33 -5.57 -2.63
CA LEU A 69 14.43 -4.22 -2.07
C LEU A 69 15.78 -4.02 -1.38
N GLN A 70 16.26 -4.98 -0.58
CA GLN A 70 17.61 -4.93 0.01
C GLN A 70 18.69 -4.83 -1.08
N HIS A 71 18.59 -5.64 -2.14
CA HIS A 71 19.48 -5.53 -3.31
C HIS A 71 19.48 -4.12 -3.92
N CYS A 72 18.31 -3.48 -4.05
CA CYS A 72 18.23 -2.10 -4.53
C CYS A 72 18.90 -1.12 -3.56
N ALA A 73 18.79 -1.33 -2.24
CA ALA A 73 19.48 -0.51 -1.26
C ALA A 73 21.00 -0.66 -1.34
N ASP A 74 21.50 -1.90 -1.47
CA ASP A 74 22.93 -2.19 -1.64
C ASP A 74 23.49 -1.56 -2.91
N LYS A 75 22.88 -1.89 -4.06
CA LYS A 75 23.37 -1.48 -5.38
C LYS A 75 23.46 0.03 -5.54
N HIS A 76 22.50 0.76 -4.97
CA HIS A 76 22.44 2.23 -5.05
C HIS A 76 22.99 2.92 -3.80
N ARG A 77 23.65 2.17 -2.90
CA ARG A 77 24.23 2.66 -1.64
C ARG A 77 23.26 3.54 -0.86
N LEU A 78 22.04 3.04 -0.64
CA LEU A 78 21.01 3.80 0.07
C LEU A 78 21.15 3.71 1.59
N TRP A 79 21.85 2.71 2.13
CA TRP A 79 22.02 2.54 3.58
C TRP A 79 22.61 3.79 4.25
N GLU A 80 23.60 4.42 3.63
CA GLU A 80 24.22 5.67 4.11
C GLU A 80 23.29 6.90 4.02
N LYS A 81 22.17 6.79 3.31
CA LYS A 81 21.16 7.83 3.15
C LYS A 81 19.94 7.61 4.05
N ILE A 82 19.84 6.45 4.70
CA ILE A 82 18.69 6.10 5.53
C ILE A 82 19.08 6.20 6.99
N ARG A 83 18.29 6.96 7.75
CA ARG A 83 18.29 6.96 9.20
C ARG A 83 17.18 6.00 9.67
N PHE A 84 17.58 4.84 10.17
CA PHE A 84 16.70 3.85 10.79
C PHE A 84 16.38 4.21 12.24
N ASN A 85 15.37 3.55 12.81
CA ASN A 85 14.86 3.83 14.16
C ASN A 85 14.51 5.32 14.33
N ALA A 86 14.07 5.97 13.25
CA ALA A 86 13.75 7.38 13.21
C ALA A 86 12.28 7.56 12.84
N GLU A 87 11.41 7.35 13.81
CA GLU A 87 9.99 7.65 13.68
C GLU A 87 9.76 9.16 13.70
N ILE A 88 9.07 9.66 12.67
CA ILE A 88 8.66 11.07 12.62
C ILE A 88 7.35 11.22 13.40
N GLU A 89 7.32 12.12 14.38
CA GLU A 89 6.15 12.36 15.25
C GLU A 89 5.40 13.64 14.88
N ALA A 90 6.05 14.58 14.19
CA ALA A 90 5.42 15.79 13.66
C ALA A 90 6.23 16.44 12.53
N LEU A 91 5.52 17.15 11.64
CA LEU A 91 6.10 18.10 10.69
C LEU A 91 5.55 19.49 10.94
N VAL A 92 6.42 20.48 11.07
CA VAL A 92 6.01 21.88 11.29
C VAL A 92 6.70 22.79 10.28
N PHE A 93 5.92 23.57 9.54
CA PHE A 93 6.45 24.52 8.57
C PHE A 93 6.80 25.86 9.24
N ASP A 94 8.04 26.31 9.07
CA ASP A 94 8.51 27.63 9.46
C ASP A 94 8.35 28.61 8.29
N GLU A 95 7.42 29.55 8.40
CA GLU A 95 7.13 30.53 7.35
C GLU A 95 8.24 31.56 7.11
N ASN A 96 9.02 31.85 8.16
CA ASN A 96 10.12 32.81 8.10
C ASN A 96 11.29 32.19 7.35
N ALA A 97 11.69 30.99 7.76
CA ALA A 97 12.78 30.23 7.14
C ALA A 97 12.38 29.60 5.80
N SER A 98 11.08 29.37 5.56
CA SER A 98 10.54 28.58 4.45
C SER A 98 11.07 27.14 4.44
N LEU A 99 11.15 26.54 5.62
CA LEU A 99 11.66 25.18 5.86
C LEU A 99 10.67 24.38 6.68
N TRP A 100 10.65 23.07 6.46
CA TRP A 100 9.99 22.11 7.33
C TRP A 100 10.94 21.69 8.45
N THR A 101 10.43 21.61 9.68
CA THR A 101 11.09 20.95 10.80
C THR A 101 10.43 19.59 11.01
N LEU A 102 11.24 18.53 10.93
CA LEU A 102 10.87 17.15 11.21
C LEU A 102 11.20 16.87 12.68
N HIS A 103 10.19 16.48 13.45
CA HIS A 103 10.34 16.04 14.84
C HIS A 103 10.48 14.52 14.85
N ILE A 104 11.59 14.03 15.37
CA ILE A 104 11.90 12.61 15.45
C ILE A 104 11.67 12.13 16.89
N ALA A 105 11.08 10.95 17.04
CA ALA A 105 10.95 10.28 18.33
C ALA A 105 12.30 10.24 19.06
N GLY A 106 12.28 10.57 20.36
CA GLY A 106 13.50 10.74 21.17
C GLY A 106 14.04 12.17 21.22
N GLY A 107 13.43 13.13 20.51
CA GLY A 107 13.65 14.57 20.68
C GLY A 107 14.51 15.25 19.62
N ASP A 108 15.11 14.49 18.71
CA ASP A 108 15.90 14.99 17.59
C ASP A 108 15.05 15.80 16.60
N ARG A 109 15.69 16.78 15.94
CA ARG A 109 15.03 17.63 14.95
C ARG A 109 15.90 17.79 13.72
N VAL A 110 15.28 17.71 12.55
CA VAL A 110 15.96 17.94 11.27
C VAL A 110 15.18 18.98 10.46
N ARG A 111 15.88 19.86 9.77
CA ARG A 111 15.26 20.85 8.87
C ARG A 111 15.44 20.44 7.42
N ALA A 112 14.40 20.61 6.63
CA ALA A 112 14.42 20.31 5.20
C ALA A 112 13.63 21.36 4.42
N ARG A 113 14.13 21.69 3.22
CA ARG A 113 13.43 22.63 2.33
C ARG A 113 12.18 22.01 1.70
N ALA A 114 12.24 20.72 1.39
CA ALA A 114 11.12 19.96 0.86
C ALA A 114 11.05 18.61 1.56
N VAL A 115 9.83 18.12 1.76
CA VAL A 115 9.56 16.83 2.40
C VAL A 115 8.71 16.00 1.44
N VAL A 116 9.11 14.76 1.19
CA VAL A 116 8.32 13.80 0.41
C VAL A 116 7.88 12.66 1.30
N LEU A 117 6.58 12.58 1.55
CA LEU A 117 5.94 11.56 2.36
C LEU A 117 5.77 10.29 1.54
N ALA A 118 6.50 9.25 1.96
CA ALA A 118 6.43 7.89 1.40
C ALA A 118 6.06 6.88 2.50
N VAL A 119 5.11 7.27 3.37
CA VAL A 119 4.76 6.56 4.61
C VAL A 119 3.90 5.30 4.41
N GLY A 120 3.36 5.10 3.20
CA GLY A 120 2.48 3.99 2.88
C GLY A 120 1.10 4.11 3.52
N ALA A 121 0.12 3.34 3.01
CA ALA A 121 -1.28 3.40 3.47
C ALA A 121 -1.72 2.16 4.27
N LEU A 122 -0.90 1.10 4.31
CA LEU A 122 -1.26 -0.22 4.85
C LEU A 122 -0.17 -0.71 5.83
N ASN A 123 0.06 0.06 6.90
CA ASN A 123 1.14 -0.19 7.87
C ASN A 123 0.66 -0.22 9.33
N ILE A 124 -0.56 0.21 9.64
CA ILE A 124 -1.13 0.16 11.00
C ILE A 124 -2.18 -0.95 11.05
N PRO A 125 -1.96 -2.04 11.80
CA PRO A 125 -2.93 -3.13 11.94
C PRO A 125 -4.30 -2.65 12.46
N ALA A 126 -5.38 -3.25 11.94
CA ALA A 126 -6.74 -3.01 12.43
C ALA A 126 -7.20 -4.16 13.31
N TYR A 127 -7.22 -3.95 14.63
CA TYR A 127 -7.81 -4.89 15.58
C TYR A 127 -9.33 -4.76 15.59
N PRO A 128 -10.08 -5.89 15.54
CA PRO A 128 -11.53 -5.85 15.55
C PRO A 128 -12.05 -5.52 16.95
N GLY A 129 -13.08 -4.67 17.04
CA GLY A 129 -13.76 -4.36 18.30
C GLY A 129 -14.70 -5.48 18.77
N ILE A 130 -14.18 -6.70 18.93
CA ILE A 130 -14.94 -7.86 19.43
C ILE A 130 -14.80 -7.90 20.95
N ALA A 131 -15.93 -7.95 21.66
CA ALA A 131 -15.94 -8.00 23.12
C ALA A 131 -15.20 -9.25 23.63
N GLY A 132 -14.28 -9.05 24.59
CA GLY A 132 -13.54 -10.12 25.26
C GLY A 132 -12.33 -10.67 24.48
N LEU A 133 -11.94 -10.04 23.36
CA LEU A 133 -10.71 -10.43 22.64
C LEU A 133 -9.46 -10.39 23.54
N ASP A 134 -9.41 -9.46 24.48
CA ASP A 134 -8.37 -9.29 25.50
C ASP A 134 -8.38 -10.36 26.60
N LYS A 135 -9.46 -11.15 26.70
CA LYS A 135 -9.63 -12.20 27.71
C LYS A 135 -9.22 -13.58 27.22
N PHE A 136 -9.02 -13.76 25.92
CA PHE A 136 -8.64 -15.05 25.35
C PHE A 136 -7.30 -15.51 25.93
N GLU A 137 -7.27 -16.69 26.56
CA GLU A 137 -6.07 -17.22 27.20
C GLU A 137 -5.09 -17.86 26.20
N GLY A 138 -5.57 -18.18 24.99
CA GLY A 138 -4.76 -18.67 23.89
C GLY A 138 -3.94 -17.57 23.20
N LYS A 139 -3.17 -17.96 22.17
CA LYS A 139 -2.32 -17.02 21.43
C LYS A 139 -3.17 -16.16 20.49
N VAL A 140 -3.05 -14.83 20.59
CA VAL A 140 -3.58 -13.90 19.59
C VAL A 140 -2.41 -13.37 18.75
N MET A 141 -2.55 -13.36 17.43
CA MET A 141 -1.61 -12.70 16.53
C MET A 141 -2.34 -12.03 15.36
N HIS A 142 -1.87 -10.86 14.94
CA HIS A 142 -2.37 -10.20 13.72
C HIS A 142 -1.45 -10.55 12.55
N THR A 143 -1.98 -10.71 11.33
CA THR A 143 -1.12 -11.12 10.19
C THR A 143 0.03 -10.16 9.92
N ALA A 144 -0.15 -8.88 10.21
CA ALA A 144 0.89 -7.85 10.07
C ALA A 144 1.94 -7.83 11.21
N GLU A 145 1.72 -8.58 12.27
CA GLU A 145 2.60 -8.72 13.45
C GLU A 145 2.76 -10.20 13.77
N TRP A 146 3.20 -10.95 12.76
CA TRP A 146 3.26 -12.40 12.81
C TRP A 146 4.39 -12.88 13.72
N ASP A 147 4.06 -13.80 14.64
CA ASP A 147 5.03 -14.49 15.48
C ASP A 147 5.50 -15.76 14.76
N ALA A 148 6.68 -15.69 14.13
CA ALA A 148 7.22 -16.78 13.32
C ALA A 148 7.71 -17.98 14.16
N ASP A 149 7.95 -17.79 15.46
CA ASP A 149 8.49 -18.84 16.35
C ASP A 149 7.38 -19.67 17.00
N TYR A 150 6.11 -19.26 16.85
CA TYR A 150 4.98 -19.96 17.46
C TYR A 150 4.53 -21.16 16.63
N ASP A 151 4.61 -22.37 17.21
CA ASP A 151 4.23 -23.62 16.55
C ASP A 151 2.70 -23.80 16.45
N LEU A 152 2.19 -23.90 15.23
CA LEU A 152 0.79 -24.14 14.91
C LEU A 152 0.42 -25.62 14.74
N ASN A 153 1.41 -26.53 14.75
CA ASN A 153 1.18 -27.94 14.45
C ASN A 153 0.14 -28.57 15.39
N GLY A 154 -0.89 -29.17 14.79
CA GLY A 154 -1.96 -29.87 15.52
C GLY A 154 -2.88 -28.96 16.35
N LYS A 155 -2.72 -27.64 16.32
CA LYS A 155 -3.53 -26.69 17.10
C LYS A 155 -4.92 -26.47 16.49
N ARG A 156 -5.87 -26.04 17.33
CA ARG A 156 -7.17 -25.50 16.93
C ARG A 156 -7.02 -24.00 16.65
N VAL A 157 -7.10 -23.61 15.39
CA VAL A 157 -6.80 -22.24 14.95
C VAL A 157 -8.05 -21.56 14.41
N GLY A 158 -8.37 -20.38 14.96
CA GLY A 158 -9.38 -19.50 14.41
C GLY A 158 -8.75 -18.40 13.57
N VAL A 159 -9.26 -18.17 12.36
CA VAL A 159 -8.87 -17.05 11.51
C VAL A 159 -10.06 -16.09 11.38
N ILE A 160 -9.89 -14.85 11.84
CA ILE A 160 -10.93 -13.82 11.75
C ILE A 160 -10.65 -12.92 10.55
N GLY A 161 -11.58 -12.91 9.58
CA GLY A 161 -11.49 -12.12 8.36
C GLY A 161 -11.15 -12.96 7.13
N THR A 162 -11.59 -12.47 5.97
CA THR A 162 -11.47 -13.14 4.66
C THR A 162 -10.86 -12.20 3.60
N GLY A 163 -10.04 -11.26 4.04
CA GLY A 163 -9.34 -10.31 3.16
C GLY A 163 -8.14 -10.92 2.43
N ALA A 164 -7.30 -10.06 1.86
CA ALA A 164 -6.10 -10.47 1.13
C ALA A 164 -5.14 -11.32 1.99
N SER A 165 -4.93 -10.97 3.26
CA SER A 165 -4.07 -11.77 4.16
C SER A 165 -4.67 -13.15 4.44
N ALA A 166 -5.99 -13.24 4.60
CA ALA A 166 -6.68 -14.50 4.91
C ALA A 166 -6.56 -15.52 3.78
N ILE A 167 -6.75 -15.09 2.52
CA ILE A 167 -6.68 -15.98 1.36
C ILE A 167 -5.26 -16.53 1.09
N GLN A 168 -4.25 -15.99 1.78
CA GLN A 168 -2.86 -16.40 1.71
C GLN A 168 -2.46 -17.24 2.93
N VAL A 169 -2.81 -16.79 4.14
CA VAL A 169 -2.45 -17.51 5.37
C VAL A 169 -3.22 -18.81 5.53
N VAL A 170 -4.54 -18.82 5.27
CA VAL A 170 -5.40 -20.01 5.43
C VAL A 170 -4.86 -21.22 4.65
N PRO A 171 -4.62 -21.14 3.32
CA PRO A 171 -4.07 -22.28 2.59
C PRO A 171 -2.65 -22.66 3.02
N SER A 172 -1.89 -21.73 3.59
CA SER A 172 -0.51 -21.98 4.01
C SER A 172 -0.44 -22.74 5.33
N ILE A 173 -1.32 -22.44 6.28
CA ILE A 173 -1.32 -23.09 7.61
C ILE A 173 -2.24 -24.31 7.69
N GLN A 174 -3.26 -24.41 6.81
CA GLN A 174 -4.24 -25.50 6.81
C GLN A 174 -3.63 -26.90 6.88
N PRO A 175 -2.52 -27.23 6.17
CA PRO A 175 -1.92 -28.56 6.22
C PRO A 175 -1.29 -28.93 7.57
N GLU A 176 -0.96 -27.94 8.41
CA GLU A 176 -0.18 -28.11 9.64
C GLU A 176 -1.07 -28.12 10.89
N VAL A 177 -2.15 -27.34 10.86
CA VAL A 177 -3.09 -27.19 12.00
C VAL A 177 -4.00 -28.40 12.15
N GLY A 178 -4.39 -28.71 13.39
CA GLY A 178 -5.31 -29.80 13.71
C GLY A 178 -6.74 -29.49 13.25
N GLU A 179 -7.20 -28.26 13.50
CA GLU A 179 -8.48 -27.74 13.04
C GLU A 179 -8.36 -26.25 12.70
N LEU A 180 -9.04 -25.79 11.64
CA LEU A 180 -9.10 -24.41 11.21
C LEU A 180 -10.54 -23.92 11.12
N LYS A 181 -10.87 -22.89 11.90
CA LYS A 181 -12.16 -22.21 11.88
C LYS A 181 -12.01 -20.85 11.23
N LEU A 182 -12.59 -20.66 10.04
CA LEU A 182 -12.56 -19.40 9.31
C LEU A 182 -13.83 -18.59 9.59
N PHE A 183 -13.70 -17.54 10.41
CA PHE A 183 -14.81 -16.64 10.74
C PHE A 183 -14.98 -15.59 9.65
N GLN A 184 -15.99 -15.79 8.81
CA GLN A 184 -16.26 -14.98 7.64
C GLN A 184 -17.48 -14.06 7.88
N ARG A 185 -17.26 -12.75 7.83
CA ARG A 185 -18.36 -11.77 7.80
C ARG A 185 -18.96 -11.60 6.40
N THR A 186 -18.11 -11.53 5.37
CA THR A 186 -18.55 -11.37 3.98
C THR A 186 -17.61 -12.13 3.08
N ALA A 187 -18.13 -12.95 2.17
CA ALA A 187 -17.32 -13.69 1.23
C ALA A 187 -16.67 -12.77 0.19
N PRO A 188 -15.34 -12.82 -0.02
CA PRO A 188 -14.67 -12.04 -1.06
C PRO A 188 -14.83 -12.70 -2.44
N TRP A 189 -14.74 -11.89 -3.50
CA TRP A 189 -14.48 -12.42 -4.84
C TRP A 189 -13.03 -12.89 -4.94
N VAL A 190 -12.82 -14.22 -5.02
CA VAL A 190 -11.51 -14.82 -5.31
C VAL A 190 -11.50 -15.41 -6.71
N MET A 191 -10.53 -15.00 -7.52
CA MET A 191 -10.30 -15.43 -8.90
C MET A 191 -8.97 -16.19 -9.00
N PRO A 192 -8.78 -17.05 -10.02
CA PRO A 192 -7.54 -17.78 -10.19
C PRO A 192 -6.37 -16.82 -10.40
N LYS A 193 -5.25 -17.12 -9.76
CA LYS A 193 -4.00 -16.35 -9.84
C LYS A 193 -3.13 -16.82 -11.01
N HIS A 194 -3.23 -18.11 -11.36
CA HIS A 194 -2.38 -18.76 -12.35
C HIS A 194 -0.89 -18.62 -12.03
N ASP A 195 -0.55 -18.77 -10.76
CA ASP A 195 0.83 -18.68 -10.31
C ASP A 195 1.65 -19.92 -10.71
N GLY A 196 2.96 -19.75 -10.85
CA GLY A 196 3.86 -20.81 -11.28
C GLY A 196 5.33 -20.44 -11.22
N TRP A 197 6.17 -21.46 -11.21
CA TRP A 197 7.63 -21.32 -11.22
C TRP A 197 8.15 -20.82 -12.56
N ILE A 198 9.04 -19.84 -12.51
CA ILE A 198 9.81 -19.37 -13.66
C ILE A 198 11.07 -20.24 -13.77
N SER A 199 11.13 -21.02 -14.85
CA SER A 199 12.23 -21.98 -15.02
C SER A 199 13.60 -21.28 -15.03
N PRO A 200 14.68 -21.93 -14.52
CA PRO A 200 16.02 -21.35 -14.54
C PRO A 200 16.49 -20.95 -15.95
N ARG A 201 16.02 -21.66 -16.99
CA ARG A 201 16.31 -21.33 -18.39
C ARG A 201 15.73 -19.98 -18.80
N TRP A 202 14.50 -19.66 -18.37
CA TRP A 202 13.88 -18.36 -18.65
C TRP A 202 14.57 -17.23 -17.88
N ARG A 203 14.92 -17.44 -16.61
CA ARG A 203 15.69 -16.46 -15.81
C ARG A 203 17.02 -16.09 -16.48
N LYS A 204 17.81 -17.08 -16.91
CA LYS A 204 19.06 -16.87 -17.67
C LYS A 204 18.84 -16.15 -19.01
N ARG A 205 17.70 -16.36 -19.67
CA ARG A 205 17.35 -15.64 -20.91
C ARG A 205 17.01 -14.18 -20.64
N TYR A 206 16.30 -13.88 -19.56
CA TYR A 206 16.01 -12.49 -19.18
C TYR A 206 17.28 -11.73 -18.81
N GLU A 207 18.18 -12.38 -18.07
CA GLU A 207 19.51 -11.84 -17.74
C GLU A 207 20.34 -11.56 -19.00
N ARG A 208 20.43 -12.52 -19.93
CA ARG A 208 21.19 -12.34 -21.18
C ARG A 208 20.53 -11.37 -22.17
N PHE A 209 19.20 -11.30 -22.19
CA PHE A 209 18.43 -10.49 -23.13
C PHE A 209 17.42 -9.58 -22.40
N PRO A 210 17.87 -8.44 -21.82
CA PRO A 210 16.99 -7.54 -21.07
C PRO A 210 15.78 -7.03 -21.86
N LEU A 211 15.89 -6.90 -23.19
CA LEU A 211 14.77 -6.51 -24.05
C LEU A 211 13.64 -7.55 -24.05
N LEU A 212 13.96 -8.84 -23.92
CA LEU A 212 12.97 -9.91 -23.81
C LEU A 212 12.17 -9.79 -22.50
N GLN A 213 12.86 -9.49 -21.41
CA GLN A 213 12.22 -9.24 -20.12
C GLN A 213 11.31 -8.00 -20.18
N LYS A 214 11.79 -6.92 -20.82
CA LYS A 214 11.02 -5.70 -21.02
C LYS A 214 9.77 -5.92 -21.88
N LEU A 215 9.87 -6.75 -22.93
CA LEU A 215 8.73 -7.15 -23.75
C LEU A 215 7.73 -7.95 -22.92
N HIS A 216 8.19 -8.93 -22.14
CA HIS A 216 7.33 -9.70 -21.25
C HIS A 216 6.60 -8.82 -20.24
N ARG A 217 7.31 -7.90 -19.57
CA ARG A 217 6.70 -6.91 -18.67
C ARG A 217 5.65 -6.05 -19.38
N THR A 218 5.92 -5.62 -20.62
CA THR A 218 4.98 -4.83 -21.43
C THR A 218 3.71 -5.62 -21.74
N ILE A 219 3.83 -6.90 -22.08
CA ILE A 219 2.67 -7.79 -22.31
C ILE A 219 1.85 -7.92 -21.03
N GLN A 220 2.49 -8.19 -19.89
CA GLN A 220 1.80 -8.27 -18.60
C GLN A 220 1.11 -6.97 -18.23
N TYR A 221 1.75 -5.82 -18.47
CA TYR A 221 1.13 -4.51 -18.29
C TYR A 221 -0.16 -4.39 -19.08
N TRP A 222 -0.14 -4.68 -20.39
CA TRP A 222 -1.35 -4.55 -21.23
C TRP A 222 -2.43 -5.55 -20.87
N MET A 223 -2.07 -6.76 -20.44
CA MET A 223 -3.04 -7.74 -19.91
C MET A 223 -3.77 -7.20 -18.68
N PHE A 224 -3.05 -6.70 -17.67
CA PHE A 224 -3.65 -6.14 -16.44
C PHE A 224 -4.36 -4.80 -16.67
N GLU A 225 -3.86 -3.99 -17.61
CA GLU A 225 -4.54 -2.74 -17.97
C GLU A 225 -5.86 -3.01 -18.71
N SER A 226 -5.93 -4.09 -19.51
CA SER A 226 -7.15 -4.46 -20.26
C SER A 226 -8.33 -4.86 -19.37
N VAL A 227 -8.09 -5.28 -18.12
CA VAL A 227 -9.15 -5.62 -17.17
C VAL A 227 -9.70 -4.41 -16.41
N ALA A 228 -9.11 -3.22 -16.58
CA ALA A 228 -9.58 -1.99 -15.92
C ALA A 228 -11.10 -1.72 -16.11
N PRO A 229 -11.71 -1.92 -17.30
CA PRO A 229 -13.14 -1.71 -17.47
C PRO A 229 -14.02 -2.67 -16.66
N VAL A 230 -13.54 -3.88 -16.34
CA VAL A 230 -14.24 -4.86 -15.50
C VAL A 230 -14.14 -4.45 -14.03
N MET A 231 -12.96 -3.99 -13.62
CA MET A 231 -12.65 -3.68 -12.23
C MET A 231 -13.21 -2.32 -11.77
N ILE A 232 -13.26 -1.34 -12.68
CA ILE A 232 -13.60 0.05 -12.37
C ILE A 232 -15.07 0.35 -12.65
N LYS A 233 -15.64 -0.18 -13.74
CA LYS A 233 -16.98 0.22 -14.23
C LYS A 233 -18.00 -0.87 -13.98
N ASN A 234 -19.27 -0.49 -13.79
CA ASN A 234 -20.38 -1.43 -13.74
C ASN A 234 -20.98 -1.58 -15.15
N ASN A 235 -20.49 -2.54 -15.93
CA ASN A 235 -20.93 -2.73 -17.32
C ASN A 235 -21.16 -4.23 -17.65
N TRP A 236 -21.48 -4.52 -18.91
CA TRP A 236 -21.75 -5.88 -19.37
C TRP A 236 -20.55 -6.84 -19.18
N MET A 237 -19.31 -6.35 -19.22
CA MET A 237 -18.11 -7.16 -18.99
C MET A 237 -18.00 -7.57 -17.51
N THR A 238 -18.40 -6.70 -16.58
CA THR A 238 -18.50 -7.03 -15.15
C THR A 238 -19.45 -8.21 -14.93
N ARG A 239 -20.60 -8.23 -15.62
CA ARG A 239 -21.56 -9.35 -15.55
C ARG A 239 -21.01 -10.65 -16.11
N ILE A 240 -20.17 -10.59 -17.15
CA ILE A 240 -19.47 -11.78 -17.66
C ILE A 240 -18.44 -12.27 -16.64
N ALA A 241 -17.66 -11.36 -16.05
CA ALA A 241 -16.70 -11.70 -15.02
C ALA A 241 -17.36 -12.34 -13.79
N GLU A 242 -18.51 -11.82 -13.32
CA GLU A 242 -19.31 -12.42 -12.25
C GLU A 242 -19.73 -13.86 -12.58
N ARG A 243 -20.22 -14.10 -13.81
CA ARG A 243 -20.59 -15.45 -14.27
C ARG A 243 -19.38 -16.40 -14.28
N LEU A 244 -18.23 -15.92 -14.71
CA LEU A 244 -16.98 -16.70 -14.70
C LEU A 244 -16.54 -16.99 -13.25
N GLY A 245 -16.64 -16.02 -12.34
CA GLY A 245 -16.35 -16.19 -10.92
C GLY A 245 -17.28 -17.23 -10.28
N HIS A 246 -18.59 -17.15 -10.50
CA HIS A 246 -19.54 -18.17 -10.02
C HIS A 246 -19.25 -19.55 -10.62
N ARG A 247 -18.86 -19.62 -11.90
CA ARG A 247 -18.45 -20.89 -12.53
C ARG A 247 -17.18 -21.44 -11.89
N TYR A 248 -16.22 -20.59 -11.55
CA TYR A 248 -15.01 -20.97 -10.85
C TYR A 248 -15.31 -21.50 -9.44
N ILE A 249 -16.12 -20.79 -8.65
CA ILE A 249 -16.64 -21.25 -7.36
C ILE A 249 -17.29 -22.63 -7.47
N ARG A 250 -18.23 -22.82 -8.40
CA ARG A 250 -18.90 -24.13 -8.64
C ARG A 250 -17.92 -25.23 -9.06
N ARG A 251 -16.83 -24.87 -9.75
CA ARG A 251 -15.81 -25.82 -10.17
C ARG A 251 -14.99 -26.28 -8.96
N MET A 252 -14.57 -25.36 -8.09
CA MET A 252 -13.69 -25.65 -6.96
C MET A 252 -14.43 -26.25 -5.77
N ILE A 253 -15.67 -25.82 -5.50
CA ILE A 253 -16.42 -26.21 -4.30
C ILE A 253 -17.64 -27.03 -4.72
N LYS A 254 -17.60 -28.33 -4.43
CA LYS A 254 -18.66 -29.28 -4.80
C LYS A 254 -19.80 -29.31 -3.78
N ASP A 255 -19.49 -29.18 -2.50
CA ASP A 255 -20.46 -29.07 -1.42
C ASP A 255 -21.38 -27.84 -1.63
N PRO A 256 -22.71 -28.03 -1.75
CA PRO A 256 -23.64 -26.92 -1.89
C PRO A 256 -23.69 -25.98 -0.68
N LEU A 257 -23.52 -26.49 0.55
CA LEU A 257 -23.60 -25.66 1.76
C LEU A 257 -22.40 -24.73 1.87
N LEU A 258 -21.18 -25.28 1.73
CA LEU A 258 -19.97 -24.45 1.66
C LEU A 258 -20.03 -23.44 0.50
N ARG A 259 -20.59 -23.83 -0.66
CA ARG A 259 -20.73 -22.94 -1.81
C ARG A 259 -21.62 -21.73 -1.51
N GLU A 260 -22.71 -21.93 -0.78
CA GLU A 260 -23.58 -20.84 -0.35
C GLU A 260 -22.82 -19.88 0.56
N LYS A 261 -22.11 -20.40 1.57
CA LYS A 261 -21.32 -19.60 2.52
C LYS A 261 -20.27 -18.72 1.83
N ILE A 262 -19.60 -19.21 0.80
CA ILE A 262 -18.48 -18.50 0.15
C ILE A 262 -18.87 -17.71 -1.11
N THR A 263 -20.14 -17.75 -1.54
CA THR A 263 -20.55 -17.00 -2.74
C THR A 263 -20.81 -15.54 -2.36
N PRO A 264 -20.09 -14.56 -2.96
CA PRO A 264 -20.31 -13.15 -2.65
C PRO A 264 -21.71 -12.66 -3.04
N SER A 265 -22.30 -11.81 -2.21
CA SER A 265 -23.62 -11.19 -2.44
C SER A 265 -23.56 -9.79 -3.08
N TYR A 266 -22.37 -9.32 -3.41
CA TYR A 266 -22.13 -7.98 -3.97
C TYR A 266 -21.43 -8.06 -5.34
N ALA A 267 -21.51 -6.98 -6.12
CA ALA A 267 -20.99 -6.93 -7.48
C ALA A 267 -19.46 -7.11 -7.55
N LEU A 268 -18.97 -7.75 -8.62
CA LEU A 268 -17.53 -7.89 -8.83
C LEU A 268 -16.87 -6.51 -9.01
N GLY A 269 -15.74 -6.31 -8.32
CA GLY A 269 -15.00 -5.04 -8.34
C GLY A 269 -15.44 -4.04 -7.27
N CYS A 270 -16.57 -4.24 -6.58
CA CYS A 270 -17.01 -3.35 -5.50
C CYS A 270 -16.01 -3.28 -4.34
N LYS A 271 -15.44 -4.45 -4.00
CA LYS A 271 -14.26 -4.62 -3.17
C LYS A 271 -13.10 -5.12 -4.04
N ARG A 272 -11.87 -5.05 -3.53
CA ARG A 272 -10.69 -5.64 -4.21
C ARG A 272 -10.98 -7.11 -4.54
N VAL A 273 -10.86 -7.48 -5.81
CA VAL A 273 -10.90 -8.88 -6.24
C VAL A 273 -9.56 -9.50 -5.84
N LEU A 274 -9.64 -10.63 -5.16
CA LEU A 274 -8.49 -11.33 -4.64
C LEU A 274 -8.05 -12.43 -5.62
N LEU A 275 -6.75 -12.71 -5.67
CA LEU A 275 -6.19 -13.74 -6.54
C LEU A 275 -5.58 -14.85 -5.70
N SER A 276 -6.10 -16.07 -5.85
CA SER A 276 -5.55 -17.27 -5.19
C SER A 276 -5.92 -18.52 -5.98
N ASP A 277 -4.96 -19.42 -6.14
CA ASP A 277 -5.20 -20.76 -6.70
C ASP A 277 -5.54 -21.78 -5.59
N ASP A 278 -5.14 -21.51 -4.34
CA ASP A 278 -5.12 -22.47 -3.23
C ASP A 278 -6.21 -22.24 -2.18
N TYR A 279 -6.80 -21.03 -2.12
CA TYR A 279 -7.79 -20.67 -1.10
C TYR A 279 -9.03 -21.57 -1.11
N TYR A 280 -9.76 -21.65 -2.24
CA TYR A 280 -10.94 -22.51 -2.31
C TYR A 280 -10.62 -23.99 -2.10
N PRO A 281 -9.54 -24.57 -2.67
CA PRO A 281 -9.09 -25.92 -2.31
C PRO A 281 -8.92 -26.12 -0.81
N ALA A 282 -8.26 -25.19 -0.10
CA ALA A 282 -8.06 -25.30 1.34
C ALA A 282 -9.37 -25.34 2.12
N LEU A 283 -10.38 -24.54 1.73
CA LEU A 283 -11.69 -24.54 2.39
C LEU A 283 -12.46 -25.86 2.23
N THR A 284 -12.09 -26.71 1.27
CA THR A 284 -12.74 -28.03 1.07
C THR A 284 -12.13 -29.14 1.92
N LYS A 285 -11.09 -28.85 2.69
CA LYS A 285 -10.38 -29.85 3.50
C LYS A 285 -11.17 -30.18 4.76
N ALA A 286 -11.06 -31.42 5.21
CA ALA A 286 -11.85 -31.94 6.31
C ALA A 286 -11.59 -31.25 7.66
N ASN A 287 -10.40 -30.67 7.85
CA ASN A 287 -10.04 -29.92 9.05
C ASN A 287 -10.37 -28.42 8.93
N VAL A 288 -11.10 -27.97 7.90
CA VAL A 288 -11.48 -26.57 7.71
C VAL A 288 -12.99 -26.43 7.78
N ASP A 289 -13.45 -25.47 8.56
CA ASP A 289 -14.85 -25.09 8.64
C ASP A 289 -15.01 -23.57 8.52
N VAL A 290 -15.97 -23.15 7.68
CA VAL A 290 -16.27 -21.75 7.41
C VAL A 290 -17.49 -21.35 8.22
N VAL A 291 -17.27 -20.46 9.18
CA VAL A 291 -18.28 -19.98 10.13
C VAL A 291 -18.82 -18.63 9.66
N THR A 292 -20.13 -18.54 9.48
CA THR A 292 -20.84 -17.37 8.89
C THR A 292 -21.88 -16.74 9.81
N GLU A 293 -22.11 -17.35 10.97
CA GLU A 293 -23.16 -17.01 11.94
C GLU A 293 -22.84 -15.71 12.70
N GLY A 294 -21.60 -15.22 12.57
CA GLY A 294 -21.11 -13.99 13.19
C GLY A 294 -20.66 -14.21 14.63
N ILE A 295 -19.71 -13.39 15.07
CA ILE A 295 -19.14 -13.45 16.41
C ILE A 295 -19.95 -12.56 17.35
N ALA A 296 -20.33 -13.09 18.51
CA ALA A 296 -20.97 -12.34 19.59
C ALA A 296 -19.91 -11.78 20.54
N CYS A 297 -19.04 -12.64 21.04
CA CYS A 297 -17.91 -12.30 21.89
C CYS A 297 -16.81 -13.38 21.81
N ILE A 298 -15.70 -13.11 22.48
CA ILE A 298 -14.62 -14.05 22.74
C ILE A 298 -14.56 -14.23 24.27
N ASP A 299 -14.45 -15.47 24.72
CA ASP A 299 -14.23 -15.84 26.11
C ASP A 299 -12.80 -16.35 26.31
N GLU A 300 -12.49 -16.83 27.51
CA GLU A 300 -11.16 -17.31 27.88
C GLU A 300 -10.67 -18.47 26.99
N GLN A 301 -11.57 -19.28 26.43
CA GLN A 301 -11.26 -20.52 25.72
C GLN A 301 -11.52 -20.45 24.22
N GLY A 302 -12.25 -19.45 23.72
CA GLY A 302 -12.48 -19.30 22.29
C GLY A 302 -13.60 -18.34 21.90
N VAL A 303 -14.23 -18.64 20.77
CA VAL A 303 -15.20 -17.76 20.10
C VAL A 303 -16.63 -18.23 20.37
N VAL A 304 -17.49 -17.30 20.75
CA VAL A 304 -18.94 -17.52 20.90
C VAL A 304 -19.67 -16.88 19.72
N GLY A 305 -20.38 -17.73 18.97
CA GLY A 305 -21.21 -17.33 17.85
C GLY A 305 -22.51 -16.65 18.29
N ARG A 306 -23.11 -15.83 17.42
CA ARG A 306 -24.41 -15.18 17.69
C ARG A 306 -25.57 -16.16 17.74
N ASP A 307 -25.39 -17.34 17.18
CA ASP A 307 -26.30 -18.49 17.26
C ASP A 307 -26.17 -19.27 18.59
N GLY A 308 -25.25 -18.86 19.47
CA GLY A 308 -24.94 -19.54 20.72
C GLY A 308 -23.95 -20.69 20.58
N SER A 309 -23.43 -20.96 19.39
CA SER A 309 -22.36 -21.94 19.20
C SER A 309 -21.07 -21.50 19.90
N ARG A 310 -20.31 -22.47 20.41
CA ARG A 310 -19.01 -22.22 21.05
C ARG A 310 -17.93 -22.99 20.32
N THR A 311 -16.85 -22.30 19.98
CA THR A 311 -15.70 -22.86 19.30
C THR A 311 -14.46 -22.63 20.16
N GLU A 312 -13.95 -23.69 20.77
CA GLU A 312 -12.70 -23.64 21.54
C GLU A 312 -11.51 -23.59 20.60
N LEU A 313 -10.53 -22.74 20.91
CA LEU A 313 -9.38 -22.47 20.07
C LEU A 313 -8.13 -22.34 20.92
N ASP A 314 -6.98 -22.72 20.36
CA ASP A 314 -5.68 -22.51 20.99
C ASP A 314 -5.02 -21.21 20.47
N VAL A 315 -5.42 -20.78 19.25
CA VAL A 315 -4.84 -19.62 18.56
C VAL A 315 -5.93 -18.85 17.82
N LEU A 316 -5.88 -17.53 17.90
CA LEU A 316 -6.65 -16.59 17.08
C LEU A 316 -5.72 -15.77 16.18
N ILE A 317 -5.90 -15.91 14.87
CA ILE A 317 -5.21 -15.14 13.84
C ILE A 317 -6.16 -14.07 13.32
N LEU A 318 -5.77 -12.81 13.50
CA LEU A 318 -6.51 -11.64 13.03
C LEU A 318 -6.03 -11.28 11.62
N ALA A 319 -6.81 -11.65 10.60
CA ALA A 319 -6.62 -11.25 9.21
C ALA A 319 -7.57 -10.08 8.87
N THR A 320 -7.62 -9.10 9.77
CA THR A 320 -8.63 -8.02 9.82
C THR A 320 -8.21 -6.74 9.10
N GLY A 321 -7.03 -6.73 8.49
CA GLY A 321 -6.57 -5.66 7.61
C GLY A 321 -5.85 -4.54 8.36
N PHE A 322 -5.95 -3.32 7.85
CA PHE A 322 -5.21 -2.17 8.34
C PHE A 322 -6.15 -1.01 8.61
N LYS A 323 -5.79 -0.16 9.58
CA LYS A 323 -6.35 1.18 9.68
C LYS A 323 -5.81 1.95 8.49
N VAL A 324 -6.70 2.25 7.55
CA VAL A 324 -6.40 3.16 6.45
C VAL A 324 -6.89 4.52 6.93
N PRO A 325 -6.03 5.36 7.53
CA PRO A 325 -6.43 6.73 7.79
C PRO A 325 -6.89 7.30 6.45
N VAL A 326 -7.96 8.09 6.49
CA VAL A 326 -8.42 8.90 5.36
C VAL A 326 -7.21 9.74 4.94
N ALA A 327 -6.46 9.18 3.98
CA ALA A 327 -5.07 9.41 3.56
C ALA A 327 -4.14 10.35 4.38
N GLY A 328 -4.17 10.33 5.72
CA GLY A 328 -3.27 11.07 6.62
C GLY A 328 -1.89 10.43 6.79
N ALA A 329 -0.87 11.24 7.06
CA ALA A 329 0.36 10.73 7.68
C ALA A 329 0.03 10.25 9.12
N PRO A 330 0.76 9.27 9.69
CA PRO A 330 0.48 8.78 11.05
C PRO A 330 0.89 9.76 12.17
N PHE A 331 1.19 11.00 11.80
CA PHE A 331 1.71 12.05 12.66
C PHE A 331 1.17 13.41 12.21
N ARG A 332 1.19 14.39 13.13
CA ARG A 332 0.65 15.72 12.88
C ARG A 332 1.48 16.48 11.85
N ILE A 333 0.81 17.13 10.91
CA ILE A 333 1.43 18.01 9.90
C ILE A 333 0.84 19.41 10.03
N GLU A 334 1.69 20.37 10.38
CA GLU A 334 1.34 21.78 10.59
C GLU A 334 1.92 22.66 9.47
N GLY A 335 1.04 23.29 8.69
CA GLY A 335 1.40 24.23 7.63
C GLY A 335 1.45 25.70 8.10
N PRO A 336 1.68 26.64 7.16
CA PRO A 336 1.57 28.08 7.41
C PRO A 336 0.30 28.48 8.16
N GLY A 337 0.41 29.47 9.06
CA GLY A 337 -0.69 30.02 9.82
C GLY A 337 -1.26 29.07 10.89
N GLY A 338 -0.52 28.05 11.30
CA GLY A 338 -0.97 27.07 12.31
C GLY A 338 -2.02 26.08 11.80
N ARG A 339 -2.18 26.00 10.48
CA ARG A 339 -3.06 25.05 9.81
C ARG A 339 -2.62 23.60 10.09
N VAL A 340 -3.57 22.67 10.26
CA VAL A 340 -3.29 21.25 10.48
C VAL A 340 -3.90 20.40 9.36
N LEU A 341 -3.12 19.48 8.78
CA LEU A 341 -3.57 18.67 7.63
C LEU A 341 -4.74 17.77 7.93
N ASP A 342 -4.73 17.13 9.09
CA ASP A 342 -5.82 16.26 9.51
C ASP A 342 -7.14 17.04 9.67
N ASP A 343 -7.06 18.33 10.03
CA ASP A 343 -8.22 19.21 10.11
C ASP A 343 -8.77 19.54 8.72
N ASP A 344 -7.90 19.85 7.76
CA ASP A 344 -8.26 20.07 6.36
C ASP A 344 -8.84 18.80 5.70
N TRP A 345 -8.49 17.62 6.20
CA TRP A 345 -8.88 16.32 5.65
C TRP A 345 -10.02 15.62 6.38
N ARG A 346 -10.65 16.23 7.41
CA ARG A 346 -11.80 15.63 8.13
C ARG A 346 -12.93 15.19 7.19
N GLY A 347 -13.18 15.94 6.11
CA GLY A 347 -14.21 15.63 5.10
C GLY A 347 -13.74 14.70 3.95
N GLY A 348 -12.56 14.09 4.07
CA GLY A 348 -11.96 13.24 3.05
C GLY A 348 -10.79 13.87 2.33
N SER A 349 -9.64 13.21 2.39
CA SER A 349 -8.37 13.70 1.84
C SER A 349 -8.40 13.98 0.35
N GLU A 350 -7.73 15.07 0.00
CA GLU A 350 -7.60 15.56 -1.36
C GLU A 350 -6.18 16.04 -1.62
N ALA A 351 -5.69 15.77 -2.83
CA ALA A 351 -4.40 16.23 -3.31
C ALA A 351 -4.43 16.36 -4.83
N TYR A 352 -3.65 17.28 -5.39
CA TYR A 352 -3.44 17.38 -6.82
C TYR A 352 -2.49 16.29 -7.30
N LEU A 353 -2.97 15.48 -8.24
CA LEU A 353 -2.29 14.26 -8.73
C LEU A 353 -1.88 13.29 -7.61
N GLY A 354 -2.49 13.39 -6.42
CA GLY A 354 -2.10 12.63 -5.23
C GLY A 354 -0.71 12.96 -4.69
N MET A 355 -0.15 14.12 -5.05
CA MET A 355 1.21 14.55 -4.67
C MET A 355 1.20 15.83 -3.86
N SER A 356 0.51 16.88 -4.30
CA SER A 356 0.60 18.22 -3.67
C SER A 356 -0.71 18.59 -2.98
N VAL A 357 -0.62 19.28 -1.85
CA VAL A 357 -1.78 19.81 -1.12
C VAL A 357 -1.67 21.33 -0.98
N SER A 358 -2.75 22.04 -1.29
CA SER A 358 -2.84 23.50 -1.18
C SER A 358 -2.69 23.94 0.27
N GLY A 359 -1.82 24.91 0.52
CA GLY A 359 -1.52 25.40 1.86
C GLY A 359 -0.43 24.61 2.59
N TYR A 360 0.24 23.66 1.93
CA TYR A 360 1.37 22.90 2.47
C TYR A 360 2.56 22.99 1.51
N PRO A 361 3.21 24.16 1.43
CA PRO A 361 4.31 24.39 0.49
C PRO A 361 5.44 23.38 0.68
N ASN A 362 6.03 22.93 -0.43
CA ASN A 362 7.18 21.99 -0.44
C ASN A 362 6.93 20.63 0.24
N LEU A 363 5.68 20.31 0.60
CA LEU A 363 5.28 18.99 1.06
C LEU A 363 4.66 18.22 -0.11
N LEU A 364 5.19 17.03 -0.38
CA LEU A 364 4.72 16.15 -1.45
C LEU A 364 4.42 14.76 -0.91
N TYR A 365 3.51 14.04 -1.56
CA TYR A 365 3.18 12.65 -1.28
C TYR A 365 3.63 11.73 -2.42
N ILE A 366 4.08 10.53 -2.06
CA ILE A 366 4.06 9.35 -2.92
C ILE A 366 2.92 8.47 -2.46
N MET A 367 2.09 8.00 -3.39
CA MET A 367 0.87 7.26 -3.11
C MET A 367 -0.12 8.00 -2.18
N GLY A 368 -0.23 9.32 -2.35
CA GLY A 368 -1.25 10.12 -1.66
C GLY A 368 -2.67 9.88 -2.19
N PRO A 369 -3.65 10.72 -1.78
CA PRO A 369 -5.06 10.54 -2.12
C PRO A 369 -5.31 10.35 -3.62
N ASN A 370 -6.29 9.52 -3.97
CA ASN A 370 -6.77 9.26 -5.33
C ASN A 370 -5.73 8.66 -6.30
N THR A 371 -4.80 7.83 -5.80
CA THR A 371 -3.74 7.20 -6.62
C THR A 371 -3.68 5.69 -6.53
N GLY A 372 -4.50 5.08 -5.68
CA GLY A 372 -4.58 3.63 -5.50
C GLY A 372 -5.02 2.92 -6.78
N PRO A 373 -4.30 1.88 -7.24
CA PRO A 373 -4.71 1.11 -8.41
C PRO A 373 -5.83 0.13 -8.06
N GLY A 374 -6.80 -0.03 -8.97
CA GLY A 374 -7.81 -1.09 -8.89
C GLY A 374 -7.45 -2.39 -9.62
N ASN A 375 -6.52 -2.33 -10.59
CA ASN A 375 -6.30 -3.39 -11.57
C ASN A 375 -4.83 -3.66 -11.95
N ILE A 376 -3.86 -2.88 -11.45
CA ILE A 376 -2.46 -2.95 -11.92
C ILE A 376 -1.46 -2.65 -10.79
N SER A 377 -0.16 -2.77 -11.10
CA SER A 377 0.95 -2.49 -10.20
C SER A 377 0.95 -1.06 -9.67
N VAL A 378 1.00 -0.93 -8.34
CA VAL A 378 1.23 0.35 -7.64
C VAL A 378 2.57 0.99 -8.04
N ILE A 379 3.58 0.19 -8.38
CA ILE A 379 4.89 0.68 -8.82
C ILE A 379 4.77 1.56 -10.07
N PHE A 380 3.78 1.30 -10.94
CA PHE A 380 3.55 2.13 -12.12
C PHE A 380 3.11 3.56 -11.76
N TYR A 381 2.25 3.70 -10.74
CA TYR A 381 1.79 4.98 -10.21
C TYR A 381 2.92 5.70 -9.50
N ILE A 382 3.65 4.99 -8.61
CA ILE A 382 4.84 5.51 -7.92
C ILE A 382 5.82 6.09 -8.94
N GLU A 383 6.22 5.33 -9.96
CA GLU A 383 7.17 5.83 -10.98
C GLU A 383 6.66 7.03 -11.77
N SER A 384 5.34 7.13 -11.97
CA SER A 384 4.73 8.28 -12.63
C SER A 384 4.82 9.52 -11.73
N GLN A 385 4.59 9.37 -10.42
CA GLN A 385 4.80 10.43 -9.42
C GLN A 385 6.26 10.83 -9.31
N LEU A 386 7.19 9.87 -9.31
CA LEU A 386 8.63 10.17 -9.21
C LEU A 386 9.07 11.16 -10.30
N ARG A 387 8.59 10.99 -11.54
CA ARG A 387 8.93 11.88 -12.64
C ARG A 387 8.45 13.32 -12.37
N TYR A 388 7.22 13.50 -11.90
CA TYR A 388 6.67 14.80 -11.56
C TYR A 388 7.42 15.45 -10.39
N ILE A 389 7.67 14.68 -9.33
CA ILE A 389 8.39 15.12 -8.12
C ILE A 389 9.81 15.58 -8.47
N LEU A 390 10.53 14.86 -9.33
CA LEU A 390 11.87 15.29 -9.79
C LEU A 390 11.80 16.65 -10.51
N GLY A 391 10.79 16.86 -11.36
CA GLY A 391 10.58 18.14 -12.03
C GLY A 391 10.29 19.27 -11.05
N TYR A 392 9.46 19.02 -10.04
CA TYR A 392 9.17 19.94 -8.94
C TYR A 392 10.44 20.32 -8.17
N LEU A 393 11.21 19.33 -7.71
CA LEU A 393 12.42 19.54 -6.91
C LEU A 393 13.52 20.25 -7.71
N ALA A 394 13.69 19.89 -8.99
CA ALA A 394 14.62 20.57 -9.88
C ALA A 394 14.25 22.04 -10.09
N HIS A 395 12.94 22.35 -10.23
CA HIS A 395 12.45 23.72 -10.36
C HIS A 395 12.69 24.53 -9.07
N LEU A 396 12.35 23.95 -7.92
CA LEU A 396 12.60 24.55 -6.61
C LEU A 396 14.09 24.93 -6.47
N ARG A 397 14.99 23.99 -6.79
CA ARG A 397 16.45 24.21 -6.69
C ARG A 397 16.99 25.26 -7.67
N LYS A 398 16.67 25.17 -8.97
CA LYS A 398 17.30 25.98 -10.03
C LYS A 398 16.97 27.48 -9.97
N ARG A 399 15.86 27.86 -9.33
CA ARG A 399 15.30 29.22 -9.39
C ARG A 399 15.37 29.99 -8.07
N ASN A 400 16.07 29.47 -7.05
CA ASN A 400 16.10 30.06 -5.70
C ASN A 400 14.69 30.35 -5.14
N ILE A 401 13.74 29.46 -5.42
CA ILE A 401 12.34 29.57 -4.99
C ILE A 401 12.22 29.02 -3.57
N ALA A 402 11.93 29.86 -2.59
CA ALA A 402 11.73 29.43 -1.21
C ALA A 402 10.61 28.38 -1.10
N THR A 403 9.45 28.67 -1.70
CA THR A 403 8.26 27.82 -1.62
C THR A 403 7.56 27.67 -2.95
N LEU A 404 7.05 26.47 -3.19
CA LEU A 404 6.06 26.16 -4.22
C LEU A 404 4.81 25.62 -3.50
N ASP A 405 3.78 26.43 -3.42
CA ASP A 405 2.48 26.06 -2.83
C ASP A 405 1.44 25.82 -3.93
N LEU A 406 0.65 24.77 -3.81
CA LEU A 406 -0.38 24.46 -4.79
C LEU A 406 -1.51 25.50 -4.73
N LYS A 407 -2.00 25.97 -5.87
CA LYS A 407 -3.18 26.84 -5.92
C LYS A 407 -4.43 26.05 -5.50
N GLU A 408 -5.22 26.63 -4.60
CA GLU A 408 -6.48 26.02 -4.12
C GLU A 408 -7.42 25.64 -5.26
N GLN A 409 -7.56 26.51 -6.26
CA GLN A 409 -8.39 26.26 -7.44
C GLN A 409 -7.95 25.00 -8.20
N ALA A 410 -6.65 24.78 -8.37
CA ALA A 410 -6.13 23.60 -9.07
C ALA A 410 -6.42 22.31 -8.29
N GLN A 411 -6.30 22.34 -6.95
CA GLN A 411 -6.70 21.21 -6.11
C GLN A 411 -8.20 20.91 -6.26
N ARG A 412 -9.04 21.94 -6.13
CA ARG A 412 -10.51 21.82 -6.15
C ARG A 412 -11.01 21.30 -7.49
N GLU A 413 -10.54 21.85 -8.61
CA GLU A 413 -10.95 21.42 -9.96
C GLU A 413 -10.52 19.98 -10.26
N PHE A 414 -9.30 19.61 -9.86
CA PHE A 414 -8.81 18.25 -10.02
C PHE A 414 -9.64 17.25 -9.22
N ASN A 415 -9.86 17.51 -7.93
CA ASN A 415 -10.60 16.58 -7.07
C ASN A 415 -12.09 16.51 -7.43
N LYS A 416 -12.71 17.63 -7.83
CA LYS A 416 -14.08 17.61 -8.38
C LYS A 416 -14.18 16.66 -9.59
N THR A 417 -13.25 16.77 -10.53
CA THR A 417 -13.20 15.90 -11.72
C THR A 417 -13.02 14.42 -11.35
N ILE A 418 -12.23 14.13 -10.32
CA ILE A 418 -12.04 12.76 -9.83
C ILE A 418 -13.32 12.21 -9.22
N GLN A 419 -13.99 12.99 -8.36
CA GLN A 419 -15.23 12.55 -7.71
C GLN A 419 -16.37 12.34 -8.73
N GLU A 420 -16.48 13.19 -9.76
CA GLU A 420 -17.44 13.00 -10.86
C GLU A 420 -17.19 11.69 -11.64
N LYS A 421 -15.92 11.31 -11.84
CA LYS A 421 -15.57 10.02 -12.45
C LYS A 421 -15.87 8.86 -11.50
N MET A 422 -15.59 9.03 -10.21
CA MET A 422 -15.77 8.01 -9.18
C MET A 422 -17.22 7.56 -9.07
N GLN A 423 -18.19 8.47 -9.20
CA GLN A 423 -19.63 8.17 -9.19
C GLN A 423 -20.07 7.15 -10.26
N ARG A 424 -19.28 6.99 -11.33
CA ARG A 424 -19.55 6.05 -12.43
C ARG A 424 -18.86 4.69 -12.24
N THR A 425 -18.26 4.46 -11.07
CA THR A 425 -17.53 3.24 -10.75
C THR A 425 -18.36 2.25 -9.96
N THR A 426 -17.96 0.99 -9.95
CA THR A 426 -18.51 -0.04 -9.03
C THR A 426 -18.18 0.27 -7.57
N TRP A 427 -17.12 1.03 -7.29
CA TRP A 427 -16.68 1.31 -5.92
C TRP A 427 -17.65 2.20 -5.13
N THR A 428 -18.48 2.99 -5.83
CA THR A 428 -19.51 3.85 -5.21
C THR A 428 -20.92 3.32 -5.44
N SER A 429 -21.10 2.06 -5.86
CA SER A 429 -22.42 1.49 -6.14
C SER A 429 -23.12 0.90 -4.90
N GLY A 430 -22.78 1.38 -3.69
CA GLY A 430 -23.43 0.99 -2.43
C GLY A 430 -22.82 -0.19 -1.68
N CYS A 431 -21.53 -0.49 -1.86
CA CYS A 431 -20.83 -1.48 -1.02
C CYS A 431 -19.95 -0.81 0.03
N ASP A 432 -19.91 -1.41 1.22
CA ASP A 432 -18.95 -1.03 2.26
C ASP A 432 -17.56 -1.50 1.88
N SER A 433 -16.64 -0.57 1.65
CA SER A 433 -15.22 -0.85 1.40
C SER A 433 -14.37 0.14 2.18
N TRP A 434 -13.16 -0.28 2.55
CA TRP A 434 -12.18 0.58 3.21
C TRP A 434 -11.72 1.76 2.34
N TYR A 435 -12.09 1.79 1.06
CA TYR A 435 -11.85 2.91 0.15
C TYR A 435 -12.68 4.16 0.48
N LEU A 436 -13.80 3.99 1.18
CA LEU A 436 -14.82 5.02 1.40
C LEU A 436 -14.67 5.66 2.78
N THR A 437 -14.86 6.97 2.85
CA THR A 437 -15.10 7.68 4.11
C THR A 437 -16.47 7.31 4.67
N GLU A 438 -16.76 7.72 5.91
CA GLU A 438 -18.09 7.55 6.53
C GLU A 438 -19.21 8.18 5.67
N ASP A 439 -18.93 9.32 5.03
CA ASP A 439 -19.84 9.99 4.09
C ASP A 439 -19.88 9.36 2.69
N GLY A 440 -19.19 8.23 2.46
CA GLY A 440 -19.19 7.49 1.20
C GLY A 440 -18.28 8.06 0.10
N LYS A 441 -17.41 9.04 0.42
CA LYS A 441 -16.43 9.61 -0.52
C LYS A 441 -15.27 8.66 -0.69
N ASN A 442 -14.89 8.33 -1.93
CA ASN A 442 -13.68 7.56 -2.19
C ASN A 442 -12.50 8.51 -2.39
N THR A 443 -11.52 8.43 -1.50
CA THR A 443 -10.29 9.23 -1.52
C THR A 443 -9.05 8.39 -1.79
N THR A 444 -9.24 7.08 -2.02
CA THR A 444 -8.14 6.12 -2.13
C THR A 444 -7.77 5.85 -3.58
N LEU A 445 -8.76 5.56 -4.42
CA LEU A 445 -8.53 4.95 -5.73
C LEU A 445 -8.47 5.95 -6.88
N TRP A 446 -7.75 5.58 -7.93
CA TRP A 446 -7.77 6.28 -9.22
C TRP A 446 -8.89 5.74 -10.12
N PRO A 447 -9.89 6.55 -10.52
CA PRO A 447 -11.06 6.09 -11.30
C PRO A 447 -10.81 6.10 -12.81
N GLY A 448 -9.65 5.61 -13.25
CA GLY A 448 -9.25 5.64 -14.66
C GLY A 448 -8.17 4.64 -15.01
N TYR A 449 -7.72 4.72 -16.26
CA TYR A 449 -6.59 3.91 -16.72
C TYR A 449 -5.28 4.42 -16.14
N SER A 450 -4.32 3.52 -15.91
CA SER A 450 -3.02 3.87 -15.35
C SER A 450 -2.19 4.70 -16.34
N TRP A 451 -2.28 4.44 -17.65
CA TRP A 451 -1.61 5.28 -18.66
C TRP A 451 -2.12 6.72 -18.66
N GLN A 452 -3.41 6.95 -18.34
CA GLN A 452 -3.96 8.30 -18.24
C GLN A 452 -3.37 9.05 -17.06
N TYR A 453 -3.16 8.36 -15.93
CA TYR A 453 -2.47 8.94 -14.79
C TYR A 453 -1.02 9.29 -15.12
N ARG A 454 -0.30 8.37 -15.80
CA ARG A 454 1.08 8.60 -16.24
C ARG A 454 1.21 9.79 -17.20
N MET A 455 0.22 10.02 -18.07
CA MET A 455 0.21 11.19 -18.95
C MET A 455 -0.05 12.49 -18.19
N GLN A 456 -0.98 12.48 -17.22
CA GLN A 456 -1.27 13.66 -16.41
C GLN A 456 -0.12 14.05 -15.48
N SER A 457 0.63 13.08 -14.96
CA SER A 457 1.79 13.29 -14.10
C SER A 457 3.12 13.35 -14.86
N ARG A 458 3.08 13.41 -16.20
CA ARG A 458 4.28 13.29 -17.02
C ARG A 458 5.24 14.46 -16.82
N ASP A 459 4.74 15.68 -16.87
CA ASP A 459 5.55 16.88 -16.87
C ASP A 459 5.14 17.77 -15.70
N PHE A 460 6.14 18.32 -15.00
CA PHE A 460 5.87 19.24 -13.89
C PHE A 460 5.28 20.55 -14.44
N ASP A 461 4.03 20.84 -14.04
CA ASP A 461 3.34 22.07 -14.39
C ASP A 461 3.50 23.10 -13.28
N VAL A 462 4.39 24.08 -13.48
CA VAL A 462 4.59 25.17 -12.52
C VAL A 462 3.41 26.15 -12.46
N SER A 463 2.56 26.21 -13.50
CA SER A 463 1.51 27.22 -13.61
C SER A 463 0.41 27.06 -12.56
N VAL A 464 0.25 25.85 -12.02
CA VAL A 464 -0.70 25.54 -10.95
C VAL A 464 -0.17 25.80 -9.54
N TYR A 465 1.05 26.34 -9.41
CA TYR A 465 1.66 26.68 -8.11
C TYR A 465 1.84 28.20 -7.95
N ASN A 466 1.76 28.64 -6.70
CA ASN A 466 2.26 29.94 -6.25
C ASN A 466 3.72 29.77 -5.85
N SER A 467 4.59 30.66 -6.32
CA SER A 467 6.02 30.63 -5.99
C SER A 467 6.42 31.85 -5.18
N ARG A 468 7.18 31.63 -4.09
CA ARG A 468 7.84 32.69 -3.31
C ARG A 468 9.35 32.53 -3.46
N ARG A 469 10.09 33.62 -3.70
CA ARG A 469 11.56 33.59 -3.78
C ARG A 469 12.20 33.62 -2.39
N LEU A 470 13.41 33.07 -2.28
CA LEU A 470 14.25 33.23 -1.09
C LEU A 470 14.54 34.72 -0.85
N LYS A 471 14.49 35.16 0.41
CA LYS A 471 14.97 36.49 0.78
C LYS A 471 16.52 36.49 0.68
N PRO A 472 17.17 37.59 0.30
CA PRO A 472 18.63 37.62 0.10
C PRO A 472 19.44 37.16 1.33
N ALA A 473 18.98 37.47 2.54
CA ALA A 473 19.66 37.10 3.79
C ALA A 473 19.61 35.59 4.12
N SER A 474 18.58 34.86 3.68
CA SER A 474 18.45 33.42 3.94
C SER A 474 19.21 32.52 2.95
N VAL A 475 19.82 33.11 1.92
CA VAL A 475 20.73 32.39 1.01
C VAL A 475 22.05 32.03 1.71
N MET A 476 22.51 32.87 2.66
CA MET A 476 23.73 32.64 3.45
C MET A 476 23.55 31.54 4.51
N GLU A 477 22.46 31.54 5.28
CA GLU A 477 22.18 30.51 6.28
C GLU A 477 21.98 29.12 5.66
N LEU A 478 21.37 29.05 4.47
CA LEU A 478 21.25 27.80 3.72
C LEU A 478 22.61 27.28 3.25
N SER A 479 23.56 28.16 2.90
CA SER A 479 24.93 27.72 2.54
C SER A 479 25.80 27.37 3.76
N GLU A 480 25.58 27.99 4.92
CA GLU A 480 26.33 27.74 6.16
C GLU A 480 25.89 26.46 6.89
N ASN A 481 24.59 26.11 6.86
CA ASN A 481 24.14 24.80 7.35
C ASN A 481 24.64 23.63 6.47
N ILE A 482 24.81 23.85 5.17
CA ILE A 482 25.38 22.83 4.25
C ILE A 482 26.88 22.57 4.51
N SER A 483 27.60 23.59 4.99
CA SER A 483 29.05 23.51 5.22
C SER A 483 29.43 23.13 6.64
N SER A 484 28.59 23.37 7.64
CA SER A 484 28.86 23.02 9.04
C SER A 484 28.60 21.54 9.37
N GLU A 485 27.64 20.87 8.72
CA GLU A 485 27.40 19.42 8.93
C GLU A 485 28.39 18.51 8.18
N SER A 486 29.08 19.01 7.15
CA SER A 486 30.12 18.25 6.42
C SER A 486 31.52 18.34 7.06
N GLY A 487 31.69 19.12 8.14
CA GLY A 487 32.97 19.37 8.80
C GLY A 487 33.23 18.64 10.12
N GLN A 488 32.26 17.89 10.68
CA GLN A 488 32.40 17.20 11.97
C GLN A 488 32.32 15.67 11.87
N VAL A 489 33.02 15.08 10.90
CA VAL A 489 33.45 13.68 11.00
C VAL A 489 34.85 13.60 10.41
N LEU A 490 35.86 14.00 11.18
CA LEU A 490 37.29 13.65 11.02
C LEU A 490 38.09 14.44 12.08
N SER A 491 38.03 14.03 13.35
CA SER A 491 39.11 14.20 14.35
C SER A 491 38.68 13.67 15.72
N SER A 492 38.84 12.37 15.93
CA SER A 492 39.36 11.72 17.14
C SER A 492 39.23 10.21 17.00
#